data_AF-A0A2Z4PNB4-F1
#
_entry.id   AF-A0A2Z4PNB4-F1
#
_cell.length_a   1.000
_cell.length_b   1.000
_cell.length_c   1.000
_cell.angle_alpha   90.00
_cell.angle_beta   90.00
_cell.angle_gamma   90.00
#
_symmetry.space_group_name_H-M   'P 1'
#
loop_
_entity.id
_entity.type
_entity.pdbx_description
1 polymer ?
#
loop_
_entity_poly.entity_id
_entity_poly.type
_entity_poly.pdbx_seq_one_letter_code
_entity_poly.pdbx_strand_id
1 'polypeptide(L)'
;MNTFSNPQSRTDFWRAQVTAADAAAMSSARFCKENDLNYSQFMYWRQKLQAPLTSAPEKKASGFVKVEPSLGPLGSGLSVSLPSGMQIHGIDSTNVTLVRQLLDWAL
;
A
#
# COMPACT_ATOMS: atom_id res chain seq x y z
N MET A 1 -1.84 -18.63 -20.28
CA MET A 1 -1.21 -17.46 -19.59
C MET A 1 -1.44 -16.24 -20.47
N ASN A 2 -2.25 -15.29 -20.02
CA ASN A 2 -2.61 -14.13 -20.84
C ASN A 2 -1.47 -13.09 -20.81
N THR A 3 -0.73 -12.98 -21.90
CA THR A 3 0.43 -12.09 -22.05
C THR A 3 -0.02 -10.70 -22.47
N PHE A 4 -0.19 -9.80 -21.50
CA PHE A 4 -0.54 -8.41 -21.78
C PHE A 4 0.74 -7.55 -21.80
N SER A 5 1.02 -6.89 -22.93
CA SER A 5 2.18 -6.01 -23.09
C SER A 5 1.99 -4.61 -22.46
N ASN A 6 0.74 -4.19 -22.20
CA ASN A 6 0.42 -2.88 -21.64
C ASN A 6 -0.55 -3.00 -20.43
N PRO A 7 -0.31 -2.33 -19.29
CA PRO A 7 -1.22 -2.34 -18.14
C PRO A 7 -2.63 -1.79 -18.44
N GLN A 8 -2.77 -0.85 -19.38
CA GLN A 8 -4.06 -0.30 -19.80
C GLN A 8 -4.88 -1.37 -20.55
N SER A 9 -4.27 -2.01 -21.57
CA SER A 9 -4.96 -3.04 -22.37
C SER A 9 -5.38 -4.25 -21.55
N ARG A 10 -4.62 -4.59 -20.50
CA ARG A 10 -5.01 -5.61 -19.53
C ARG A 10 -6.29 -5.23 -18.78
N THR A 11 -6.39 -3.99 -18.34
CA THR A 11 -7.55 -3.49 -17.57
C THR A 11 -8.81 -3.50 -18.43
N ASP A 12 -8.69 -3.06 -19.68
CA ASP A 12 -9.82 -3.05 -20.63
C ASP A 12 -10.28 -4.47 -20.98
N PHE A 13 -9.35 -5.40 -21.20
CA PHE A 13 -9.67 -6.81 -21.41
C PHE A 13 -10.46 -7.41 -20.24
N TRP A 14 -9.99 -7.23 -19.01
CA TRP A 14 -10.68 -7.77 -17.84
C TRP A 14 -12.01 -7.07 -17.57
N ARG A 15 -12.14 -5.78 -17.91
CA ARG A 15 -13.41 -5.06 -17.81
C ARG A 15 -14.45 -5.67 -18.75
N ALA A 16 -14.10 -5.89 -20.02
CA ALA A 16 -14.99 -6.54 -20.98
C ALA A 16 -15.40 -7.94 -20.51
N GLN A 17 -14.45 -8.70 -19.97
CA GLN A 17 -14.69 -10.07 -19.51
C GLN A 17 -15.58 -10.13 -18.27
N VAL A 18 -15.44 -9.18 -17.33
CA VAL A 18 -16.33 -9.07 -16.16
C VAL A 18 -17.73 -8.62 -16.57
N THR A 19 -17.86 -7.68 -17.51
CA THR A 19 -19.17 -7.25 -18.03
C THR A 19 -19.87 -8.38 -18.77
N ALA A 20 -19.15 -9.17 -19.57
CA ALA A 20 -19.70 -10.35 -20.25
C ALA A 20 -20.13 -11.43 -19.25
N ALA A 21 -19.36 -11.64 -18.17
CA ALA A 21 -19.73 -12.57 -17.10
C ALA A 21 -21.01 -12.14 -16.37
N ASP A 22 -21.17 -10.84 -16.13
CA ASP A 22 -22.35 -10.26 -15.48
C ASP A 22 -23.60 -10.40 -16.37
N ALA A 23 -23.46 -10.06 -17.66
CA ALA A 23 -24.53 -10.20 -18.66
C ALA A 23 -24.95 -11.66 -18.88
N ALA A 24 -24.02 -12.60 -18.75
CA ALA A 24 -24.28 -14.02 -18.93
C ALA A 24 -25.06 -14.67 -17.76
N ALA A 25 -25.30 -13.94 -16.66
CA ALA A 25 -26.05 -14.39 -15.47
C ALA A 25 -25.64 -15.79 -14.95
N MET A 26 -24.39 -16.18 -15.21
CA MET A 26 -23.85 -17.50 -14.87
C MET A 26 -22.79 -17.39 -13.79
N SER A 27 -22.47 -18.51 -13.14
CA SER A 27 -21.45 -18.52 -12.10
C SER A 27 -20.08 -18.18 -12.67
N SER A 28 -19.32 -17.35 -11.94
CA SER A 28 -17.94 -16.94 -12.28
C SER A 28 -17.05 -18.13 -12.67
N ALA A 29 -17.21 -19.26 -11.97
CA ALA A 29 -16.45 -20.48 -12.21
C ALA A 29 -16.76 -21.13 -13.57
N ARG A 30 -18.04 -21.16 -13.97
CA ARG A 30 -18.47 -21.70 -15.26
C ARG A 30 -17.97 -20.81 -16.40
N PHE A 31 -18.11 -19.50 -16.24
CA PHE A 31 -17.61 -18.53 -17.21
C PHE A 31 -16.09 -18.60 -17.39
N CYS A 32 -15.33 -18.74 -16.29
CA CYS A 32 -13.88 -18.93 -16.36
C CYS A 32 -13.51 -20.24 -17.08
N LYS A 33 -14.29 -21.31 -16.89
CA LYS A 33 -14.06 -22.60 -17.55
C LYS A 33 -14.36 -22.55 -19.06
N GLU A 34 -15.42 -21.86 -19.47
CA GLU A 34 -15.81 -21.73 -20.88
C GLU A 34 -14.87 -20.79 -21.67
N ASN A 35 -14.28 -19.79 -21.01
CA ASN A 35 -13.40 -18.80 -21.63
C ASN A 35 -11.90 -19.09 -21.39
N ASP A 36 -11.54 -20.26 -20.85
CA ASP A 36 -10.18 -20.65 -20.48
C ASP A 36 -9.43 -19.57 -19.64
N LEU A 37 -10.15 -18.94 -18.72
CA LEU A 37 -9.60 -17.89 -17.86
C LEU A 37 -9.09 -18.48 -16.55
N ASN A 38 -8.01 -17.89 -16.05
CA ASN A 38 -7.56 -18.17 -14.69
C ASN A 38 -8.56 -17.57 -13.68
N TYR A 39 -9.20 -18.44 -12.90
CA TYR A 39 -10.20 -18.07 -11.90
C TYR A 39 -9.68 -17.06 -10.87
N SER A 40 -8.47 -17.25 -10.37
CA SER A 40 -7.87 -16.37 -9.36
C SER A 40 -7.62 -14.96 -9.92
N GLN A 41 -7.17 -14.86 -11.17
CA GLN A 41 -6.99 -13.58 -11.84
C GLN A 41 -8.35 -12.90 -12.09
N PHE A 42 -9.34 -13.65 -12.56
CA PHE A 42 -10.70 -13.12 -12.76
C PHE A 42 -11.29 -12.54 -11.48
N MET A 43 -11.19 -13.26 -10.36
CA MET A 43 -11.70 -12.79 -9.06
C MET A 43 -10.96 -11.54 -8.59
N TYR A 44 -9.63 -11.50 -8.73
CA TYR A 44 -8.83 -10.32 -8.43
C TYR A 44 -9.28 -9.09 -9.25
N TRP A 45 -9.46 -9.25 -10.56
CA TRP A 45 -9.87 -8.16 -11.44
C TRP A 45 -11.31 -7.73 -11.21
N ARG A 46 -12.22 -8.68 -10.95
CA ARG A 46 -13.60 -8.36 -10.58
C ARG A 46 -13.64 -7.52 -9.31
N GLN A 47 -12.90 -7.90 -8.28
CA GLN A 47 -12.80 -7.11 -7.04
C GLN A 47 -12.17 -5.73 -7.30
N LYS A 48 -11.11 -5.67 -8.11
CA LYS A 48 -10.41 -4.42 -8.46
C LYS A 48 -11.28 -3.46 -9.29
N LEU A 49 -12.16 -3.98 -10.15
CA LEU A 49 -13.05 -3.18 -11.00
C LEU A 49 -14.35 -2.79 -10.30
N GLN A 50 -14.80 -3.58 -9.33
CA GLN A 50 -15.99 -3.28 -8.50
C GLN A 50 -15.65 -2.39 -7.30
N ALA A 51 -14.42 -2.46 -6.78
CA ALA A 51 -13.96 -1.53 -5.76
C ALA A 51 -13.88 -0.13 -6.39
N PRO A 52 -14.49 0.90 -5.77
CA PRO A 52 -14.17 2.28 -6.09
C PRO A 52 -12.66 2.44 -6.02
N LEU A 53 -12.05 3.13 -6.99
CA LEU A 53 -10.60 3.40 -7.06
C LEU A 53 -10.04 4.09 -5.80
N THR A 54 -10.89 4.36 -4.81
CA THR A 54 -10.62 4.97 -3.52
C THR A 54 -11.25 4.13 -2.41
N SER A 55 -10.89 2.85 -2.29
CA SER A 55 -10.93 2.16 -1.00
C SER A 55 -10.18 0.84 -1.13
N ALA A 56 -9.07 0.75 -0.40
CA ALA A 56 -8.52 -0.52 0.02
C ALA A 56 -9.67 -1.42 0.50
N PRO A 57 -9.63 -2.74 0.25
CA PRO A 57 -10.71 -3.62 0.65
C PRO A 57 -11.01 -3.34 2.12
N GLU A 58 -12.29 -3.11 2.46
CA GLU A 58 -12.80 -3.14 3.82
C GLU A 58 -12.49 -4.54 4.38
N LYS A 59 -11.24 -4.73 4.78
CA LYS A 59 -10.81 -5.83 5.61
C LYS A 59 -11.57 -5.59 6.90
N LYS A 60 -12.53 -6.48 7.16
CA LYS A 60 -13.19 -6.71 8.45
C LYS A 60 -12.38 -6.07 9.55
N ALA A 61 -12.98 -5.13 10.29
CA ALA A 61 -12.36 -4.37 11.36
C ALA A 61 -11.42 -5.25 12.19
N SER A 62 -10.17 -5.29 11.76
CA SER A 62 -9.09 -5.95 12.44
C SER A 62 -8.77 -4.99 13.56
N GLY A 63 -8.80 -5.46 14.81
CA GLY A 63 -8.31 -4.67 15.96
C GLY A 63 -6.83 -4.24 15.79
N PHE A 64 -6.17 -4.70 14.73
CA PHE A 64 -4.84 -4.31 14.31
C PHE A 64 -4.90 -3.38 13.12
N VAL A 65 -4.34 -2.18 13.31
CA VAL A 65 -4.05 -1.22 12.24
C VAL A 65 -2.72 -1.59 11.59
N LYS A 66 -2.64 -1.53 10.26
CA LYS A 66 -1.35 -1.68 9.57
C LYS A 66 -0.55 -0.42 9.81
N VAL A 67 0.53 -0.51 10.59
CA VAL A 67 1.51 0.57 10.73
C VAL A 67 2.56 0.37 9.63
N GLU A 68 2.59 1.28 8.67
CA GLU A 68 3.76 1.43 7.81
C GLU A 68 4.86 2.10 8.66
N PRO A 69 6.04 1.49 8.82
CA PRO A 69 7.16 2.20 9.42
C PRO A 69 7.48 3.36 8.48
N SER A 70 7.13 4.57 8.88
CA SER A 70 7.74 5.75 8.30
C SER A 70 9.22 5.65 8.64
N LEU A 71 10.01 5.15 7.70
CA LEU A 71 11.41 5.55 7.59
C LEU A 71 11.37 7.06 7.27
N GLY A 72 11.02 7.87 8.28
CA GLY A 72 11.30 9.28 8.29
C GLY A 72 12.78 9.42 7.95
N PRO A 73 13.17 10.47 7.21
CA PRO A 73 14.51 10.58 6.67
C PRO A 73 15.47 10.23 7.79
N LEU A 74 16.18 9.11 7.62
CA LEU A 74 17.42 8.82 8.33
C LEU A 74 18.36 9.92 7.88
N GLY A 75 18.14 11.14 8.37
CA GLY A 75 19.08 12.23 8.26
C GLY A 75 20.37 11.64 8.79
N SER A 76 21.40 11.65 7.96
CA SER A 76 22.73 11.20 8.31
C SER A 76 23.24 12.05 9.47
N GLY A 77 22.88 11.73 10.70
CA GLY A 77 23.18 12.55 11.86
C GLY A 77 23.01 11.76 13.16
N LEU A 78 23.73 12.19 14.19
CA LEU A 78 23.70 11.55 15.51
C LEU A 78 22.31 11.73 16.15
N SER A 79 21.91 10.77 16.96
CA SER A 79 20.68 10.83 17.76
C SER A 79 21.04 10.72 19.23
N VAL A 80 20.45 11.58 20.06
CA VAL A 80 20.64 11.59 21.51
C VAL A 80 19.29 11.43 22.18
N SER A 81 19.17 10.44 23.07
CA SER A 81 18.00 10.25 23.93
C SER A 81 18.33 10.74 25.33
N LEU A 82 17.57 11.72 25.82
CA LEU A 82 17.70 12.25 27.17
C LEU A 82 16.92 11.35 28.16
N PRO A 83 17.34 11.27 29.43
CA PRO A 83 16.61 10.54 30.48
C PRO A 83 15.18 11.03 30.72
N SER A 84 14.86 12.26 30.30
CA SER A 84 13.51 12.85 30.32
C SER A 84 12.56 12.27 29.27
N GLY A 85 13.03 11.35 28.41
CA GLY A 85 12.26 10.78 27.31
C GLY A 85 12.28 11.61 26.03
N MET A 86 13.02 12.73 26.01
CA MET A 86 13.20 13.55 24.81
C MET A 86 14.23 12.93 23.87
N GLN A 87 13.92 12.86 22.57
CA GLN A 87 14.84 12.37 21.54
C GLN A 87 15.15 13.47 20.53
N ILE A 88 16.43 13.72 20.30
CA ILE A 88 16.94 14.68 19.33
C ILE A 88 17.58 13.89 18.20
N HIS A 89 17.12 14.08 16.97
CA HIS A 89 17.59 13.37 15.77
C HIS A 89 18.24 14.33 14.78
N GLY A 90 19.11 13.81 13.91
CA GLY A 90 19.71 14.58 12.80
C GLY A 90 20.79 15.56 13.26
N ILE A 91 21.62 15.15 14.23
CA ILE A 91 22.71 16.00 14.72
C ILE A 91 23.92 15.90 13.77
N ASP A 92 24.32 17.05 13.23
CA ASP A 92 25.40 17.26 12.30
C ASP A 92 26.36 18.35 12.80
N SER A 93 27.49 18.52 12.14
CA SER A 93 28.50 19.54 12.50
C SER A 93 27.94 20.97 12.51
N THR A 94 26.84 21.22 11.80
CA THR A 94 26.17 22.52 11.72
C THR A 94 25.27 22.82 12.92
N ASN A 95 24.76 21.80 13.62
CA ASN A 95 23.76 21.97 14.68
C ASN A 95 24.24 21.48 16.06
N VAL A 96 25.44 20.88 16.15
CA VAL A 96 26.02 20.37 17.40
C VAL A 96 26.13 21.44 18.50
N THR A 97 26.43 22.69 18.13
CA THR A 97 26.51 23.80 19.09
C THR A 97 25.15 24.18 19.66
N LEU A 98 24.09 24.09 18.85
CA LEU A 98 22.72 24.37 19.27
C LEU A 98 22.19 23.26 20.18
N VAL A 99 22.50 22.00 19.85
CA VAL A 99 22.18 20.85 20.71
C VAL A 99 22.85 20.99 22.07
N ARG A 100 24.11 21.46 22.12
CA ARG A 100 24.80 21.74 23.38
C ARG A 100 24.09 22.79 24.23
N GLN A 101 23.68 23.92 23.63
CA GLN A 101 22.92 24.96 24.35
C GLN A 101 21.58 24.44 24.89
N LEU A 102 20.92 23.57 24.14
CA LEU A 102 19.64 22.98 24.54
C LEU A 102 19.81 21.99 25.70
N LEU A 103 20.92 21.24 25.74
CA LEU A 103 21.28 20.38 26.87
C LEU A 103 21.68 21.17 28.11
N ASP A 104 22.42 22.27 27.95
CA ASP A 104 22.83 23.14 29.07
C ASP A 104 21.63 23.83 29.75
N TRP A 105 20.52 24.06 29.03
CA TRP A 105 19.28 24.58 29.61
C TRP A 105 18.43 23.49 30.29
N ALA A 106 18.58 22.24 29.87
CA ALA A 106 17.78 21.12 30.34
C ALA A 106 18.40 20.37 31.55
N LEU A 107 19.67 20.64 31.86
CA LEU A 107 20.41 20.17 33.04
C LEU A 107 20.43 21.23 34.15
#